data_AF-S0GKR5-F1
#
_entry.id   AF-S0GKR5-F1
#
_cell.length_a   1.000
_cell.length_b   1.000
_cell.length_c   1.000
_cell.angle_alpha   90.00
_cell.angle_beta   90.00
_cell.angle_gamma   90.00
#
_symmetry.space_group_name_H-M   'P 1'
#
loop_
_entity.id
_entity.type
_entity.pdbx_description
1 polymer ?
#
loop_
_entity_poly.entity_id
_entity_poly.type
_entity_poly.pdbx_seq_one_letter_code
_entity_poly.pdbx_strand_id
1 'polypeptide(L)'
;MRLKGIPALYDFTGGTEQTVPSGNGSYTIPRSGKTITYHETRAAMNYDYEVTGEFVTYRYTAGTHELWSLWCDGEQVIGDLDLHLFFSKLPMNMDLNMEQEFDLLITVYENEIIVTQSTASDWAEGGSVG
;
A
#
# COMPACT_ATOMS: atom_id res chain seq x y z
N MET A 1 7.17 -9.14 -8.32
CA MET A 1 7.37 -7.76 -7.83
C MET A 1 7.99 -7.79 -6.45
N ARG A 2 8.68 -6.72 -6.05
CA ARG A 2 9.22 -6.53 -4.71
C ARG A 2 8.74 -5.21 -4.12
N LEU A 3 8.60 -5.17 -2.80
CA LEU A 3 8.24 -3.97 -2.06
C LEU A 3 9.09 -3.90 -0.79
N LYS A 4 9.83 -2.82 -0.59
CA LYS A 4 10.73 -2.63 0.56
C LYS A 4 10.36 -1.37 1.34
N GLY A 5 11.00 -1.19 2.48
CA GLY A 5 10.82 0.00 3.32
C GLY A 5 9.53 -0.01 4.15
N ILE A 6 8.85 -1.16 4.20
CA ILE A 6 7.63 -1.37 4.97
C ILE A 6 7.99 -1.68 6.42
N PRO A 7 7.25 -1.17 7.43
CA PRO A 7 7.43 -1.60 8.82
C PRO A 7 7.37 -3.13 8.96
N ALA A 8 8.16 -3.72 9.86
CA ALA A 8 8.27 -5.19 9.98
C ALA A 8 7.36 -5.80 11.05
N LEU A 9 6.71 -4.97 11.88
CA LEU A 9 5.90 -5.42 13.01
C LEU A 9 4.93 -4.33 13.45
N TYR A 10 3.84 -4.77 14.08
CA TYR A 10 2.93 -3.93 14.85
C TYR A 10 2.70 -4.52 16.25
N ASP A 11 2.46 -3.66 17.22
CA ASP A 11 2.10 -4.02 18.59
C ASP A 11 0.83 -3.28 19.01
N PHE A 12 -0.08 -3.99 19.66
CA PHE A 12 -1.30 -3.39 20.20
C PHE A 12 -1.05 -2.71 21.55
N THR A 13 0.05 -3.06 22.22
CA THR A 13 0.49 -2.41 23.45
C THR A 13 1.06 -1.04 23.15
N GLY A 14 0.42 0.01 23.67
CA GLY A 14 0.80 1.40 23.38
C GLY A 14 0.39 1.87 21.97
N GLY A 15 -0.61 1.21 21.37
CA GLY A 15 -1.33 1.74 20.21
C GLY A 15 -2.11 3.01 20.55
N THR A 16 -2.60 3.70 19.52
CA THR A 16 -3.38 4.94 19.69
C THR A 16 -4.86 4.63 19.56
N GLU A 17 -5.64 4.97 20.59
CA GLU A 17 -7.09 4.85 20.53
C GLU A 17 -7.69 5.95 19.65
N GLN A 18 -8.63 5.57 18.80
CA GLN A 18 -9.36 6.45 17.89
C GLN A 18 -10.86 6.19 18.03
N THR A 19 -11.67 7.23 17.85
CA THR A 19 -13.13 7.08 17.78
C THR A 19 -13.52 6.64 16.38
N VAL A 20 -14.41 5.65 16.28
CA VAL A 20 -14.99 5.27 14.98
C VAL A 20 -15.78 6.46 14.43
N PRO A 21 -15.71 6.78 13.12
CA PRO A 21 -16.40 7.95 12.56
C PRO A 21 -17.92 7.99 12.84
N SER A 22 -18.55 6.83 13.04
CA SER A 22 -19.97 6.72 13.40
C SER A 22 -20.28 7.12 14.85
N GLY A 23 -19.27 7.31 15.70
CA GLY A 23 -19.41 7.61 17.12
C GLY A 23 -19.77 6.41 18.01
N ASN A 24 -19.95 5.21 17.44
CA ASN A 24 -20.46 4.05 18.16
C ASN A 24 -19.38 3.15 18.78
N GLY A 25 -18.18 3.69 19.02
CA GLY A 25 -17.11 2.95 19.68
C GLY A 25 -15.72 3.55 19.42
N SER A 26 -14.72 2.84 19.92
CA SER A 26 -13.32 3.12 19.64
C SER A 26 -12.64 1.91 19.00
N TYR A 27 -11.56 2.20 18.27
CA TYR A 27 -10.64 1.21 17.75
C TYR A 27 -9.21 1.62 18.11
N THR A 28 -8.32 0.66 18.23
CA THR A 28 -6.90 0.93 18.50
C THR A 28 -6.11 0.79 17.21
N ILE A 29 -5.41 1.85 16.82
CA ILE A 29 -4.40 1.81 15.78
C ILE A 29 -3.13 1.23 16.41
N PRO A 30 -2.63 0.08 15.94
CA PRO A 30 -1.47 -0.53 16.54
C PRO A 30 -0.22 0.29 16.24
N ARG A 31 0.74 0.24 17.16
CA ARG A 31 2.01 0.94 17.03
C ARG A 31 2.93 0.17 16.08
N SER A 32 3.47 0.86 15.07
CA SER A 32 4.51 0.30 14.21
C SER A 32 5.91 0.43 14.84
N GLY A 33 6.74 -0.59 14.64
CA GLY A 33 8.16 -0.55 15.01
C GLY A 33 9.02 0.27 14.04
N LYS A 34 10.32 0.43 14.35
CA LYS A 34 11.30 1.07 13.45
C LYS A 34 11.98 0.10 12.48
N THR A 35 11.87 -1.19 12.74
CA THR A 35 12.42 -2.22 11.87
C THR A 35 11.65 -2.24 10.57
N ILE A 36 12.37 -2.27 9.44
CA ILE A 36 11.78 -2.39 8.10
C ILE A 36 11.95 -3.81 7.56
N THR A 37 11.04 -4.22 6.69
CA THR A 37 11.04 -5.52 6.01
C THR A 37 10.88 -5.32 4.50
N TYR A 38 11.00 -6.42 3.77
CA TYR A 38 10.67 -6.51 2.36
C TYR A 38 9.62 -7.60 2.13
N HIS A 39 8.81 -7.38 1.11
CA HIS A 39 7.80 -8.29 0.63
C HIS A 39 8.10 -8.62 -0.83
N GLU A 40 7.85 -9.88 -1.20
CA GLU A 40 7.91 -10.32 -2.59
C GLU A 40 6.60 -10.99 -2.95
N THR A 41 6.15 -10.75 -4.17
CA THR A 41 4.96 -11.41 -4.71
C THR A 41 5.23 -11.82 -6.14
N ARG A 42 4.57 -12.89 -6.59
CA ARG A 42 4.58 -13.25 -8.00
C ARG A 42 3.72 -12.24 -8.76
N ALA A 43 4.22 -11.83 -9.91
CA ALA A 43 3.47 -11.00 -10.83
C ALA A 43 3.45 -11.68 -12.20
N ALA A 44 2.37 -11.50 -12.94
CA ALA A 44 2.19 -12.07 -14.25
C ALA A 44 1.64 -11.02 -15.20
N MET A 45 2.03 -11.13 -16.46
CA MET A 45 1.46 -10.32 -17.53
C MET A 45 0.09 -10.90 -17.94
N ASN A 46 -0.92 -10.05 -18.04
CA ASN A 46 -2.25 -10.41 -18.54
C ASN A 46 -2.34 -10.25 -20.07
N TYR A 47 -3.51 -10.52 -20.67
CA TYR A 47 -3.70 -10.44 -22.12
C TYR A 47 -3.64 -9.01 -22.68
N ASP A 48 -3.82 -8.00 -21.82
CA ASP A 48 -3.74 -6.59 -22.15
C ASP A 48 -2.32 -6.03 -21.97
N TYR A 49 -1.33 -6.92 -21.77
CA TYR A 49 0.09 -6.60 -21.54
C TYR A 49 0.36 -5.86 -20.22
N GLU A 50 -0.56 -5.91 -19.26
CA GLU A 50 -0.34 -5.35 -17.93
C GLU A 50 0.26 -6.38 -17.00
N VAL A 51 1.16 -5.95 -16.12
CA VAL A 51 1.78 -6.82 -15.12
C VAL A 51 1.09 -6.59 -13.78
N THR A 52 0.36 -7.58 -13.29
CA THR A 52 -0.42 -7.49 -12.05
C THR A 52 0.26 -8.28 -10.93
N GLY A 53 0.21 -7.75 -9.71
CA GLY A 53 0.67 -8.42 -8.50
C GLY A 53 0.04 -7.79 -7.27
N GLU A 54 -0.11 -8.57 -6.20
CA GLU A 54 -0.71 -8.13 -4.94
C GLU A 54 0.29 -8.30 -3.79
N PHE A 55 0.34 -7.30 -2.91
CA PHE A 55 1.11 -7.35 -1.68
C PHE A 55 0.17 -7.30 -0.47
N VAL A 56 0.30 -8.28 0.43
CA VAL A 56 -0.22 -8.18 1.80
C VAL A 56 0.95 -7.83 2.71
N THR A 57 0.84 -6.67 3.35
CA THR A 57 1.96 -6.03 4.06
C THR A 57 1.57 -5.61 5.48
N TYR A 58 2.54 -5.06 6.20
CA TYR A 58 2.27 -4.34 7.43
C TYR A 58 1.81 -2.91 7.15
N ARG A 59 1.13 -2.32 8.14
CA ARG A 59 0.56 -0.97 8.12
C ARG A 59 1.58 0.09 7.68
N TYR A 60 1.19 0.93 6.73
CA TYR A 60 1.95 2.11 6.33
C TYR A 60 1.75 3.25 7.33
N THR A 61 2.77 4.08 7.48
CA THR A 61 2.82 5.24 8.38
C THR A 61 3.15 6.48 7.56
N ALA A 62 2.98 7.66 8.11
CA ALA A 62 3.35 8.91 7.42
C ALA A 62 4.85 8.98 7.07
N GLY A 63 5.70 8.17 7.71
CA GLY A 63 7.13 8.07 7.43
C GLY A 63 7.55 6.83 6.63
N THR A 64 6.60 6.02 6.15
CA THR A 64 6.93 4.85 5.34
C THR A 64 7.41 5.31 3.95
N HIS A 65 8.47 4.65 3.47
CA HIS A 65 8.99 4.82 2.11
C HIS A 65 8.82 3.50 1.37
N GLU A 66 7.67 3.33 0.72
CA GLU A 66 7.32 2.12 -0.01
C GLU A 66 8.10 2.06 -1.34
N LEU A 67 9.22 1.34 -1.32
CA LEU A 67 10.09 1.17 -2.47
C LEU A 67 9.63 -0.02 -3.29
N TRP A 68 8.87 0.24 -4.36
CA TRP A 68 8.37 -0.80 -5.26
C TRP A 68 9.38 -1.06 -6.39
N SER A 69 9.59 -2.32 -6.76
CA SER A 69 10.35 -2.67 -7.97
C SER A 69 9.83 -3.89 -8.70
N LEU A 70 10.10 -3.94 -10.01
CA LEU A 70 9.78 -5.08 -10.87
C LEU A 70 11.04 -5.85 -11.23
N TRP A 71 10.93 -7.18 -11.15
CA TRP A 71 12.00 -8.13 -11.37
C TRP A 71 11.52 -9.24 -12.31
N CYS A 72 12.41 -9.68 -13.20
CA CYS A 72 12.20 -10.79 -14.13
C CYS A 72 13.44 -11.69 -14.08
N ASP A 73 13.26 -12.99 -13.84
CA ASP A 73 14.35 -13.99 -13.82
C ASP A 73 15.59 -13.61 -12.97
N GLY A 74 15.36 -12.89 -11.87
CA GLY A 74 16.42 -12.45 -10.96
C GLY A 74 17.09 -11.13 -11.35
N GLU A 75 16.75 -10.55 -12.50
CA GLU A 75 17.17 -9.23 -12.92
C GLU A 75 16.11 -8.16 -12.60
N GLN A 76 16.56 -6.99 -12.16
CA GLN A 76 15.68 -5.86 -11.89
C GLN A 76 15.37 -5.14 -13.20
N VAL A 77 14.11 -5.18 -13.64
CA VAL A 77 13.67 -4.54 -14.89
C VAL A 77 13.13 -3.13 -14.66
N ILE A 78 12.61 -2.85 -13.45
CA ILE A 78 12.29 -1.49 -13.00
C ILE A 78 12.98 -1.26 -11.66
N GLY A 79 13.76 -0.17 -11.58
CA GLY A 79 14.44 0.29 -10.36
C GLY A 79 13.50 0.49 -9.17
N ASP A 80 14.06 0.67 -7.98
CA ASP A 80 13.23 0.98 -6.80
C ASP A 80 12.57 2.35 -6.99
N LEU A 81 11.24 2.34 -7.14
CA LEU A 81 10.37 3.51 -7.23
C LEU A 81 9.86 3.83 -5.83
N ASP A 82 10.20 5.02 -5.32
CA ASP A 82 9.71 5.49 -4.02
C ASP A 82 8.29 6.04 -4.14
N LEU A 83 7.32 5.30 -3.61
CA LEU A 83 5.90 5.67 -3.61
C LEU A 83 5.55 6.63 -2.46
N HIS A 84 6.48 7.00 -1.59
CA HIS A 84 6.23 7.90 -0.46
C HIS A 84 5.53 9.19 -0.88
N LEU A 85 6.02 9.84 -1.94
CA LEU A 85 5.45 11.10 -2.45
C LEU A 85 4.04 10.93 -3.01
N PHE A 86 3.68 9.73 -3.47
CA PHE A 86 2.33 9.43 -3.90
C PHE A 86 1.42 9.31 -2.68
N PHE A 87 1.78 8.46 -1.70
CA PHE A 87 0.99 8.25 -0.49
C PHE A 87 0.86 9.52 0.36
N SER A 88 1.91 10.33 0.45
CA SER A 88 1.91 11.59 1.20
C SER A 88 0.96 12.65 0.63
N LYS A 89 0.53 12.50 -0.63
CA LYS A 89 -0.40 13.42 -1.31
C LYS A 89 -1.84 12.95 -1.22
N LEU A 90 -2.11 11.72 -0.78
CA LEU A 90 -3.48 11.25 -0.59
C LEU A 90 -4.17 12.10 0.50
N PRO A 91 -5.48 12.36 0.40
CA PRO A 91 -6.23 13.18 1.36
C PRO A 91 -6.58 12.38 2.63
N MET A 92 -5.60 11.67 3.20
CA MET A 92 -5.76 10.84 4.40
C MET A 92 -4.49 10.89 5.25
N ASN A 93 -4.66 10.79 6.57
CA ASN A 93 -3.52 10.64 7.48
C ASN A 93 -3.13 9.16 7.56
N MET A 94 -1.99 8.80 6.98
CA MET A 94 -1.51 7.41 6.97
C MET A 94 -1.30 6.81 8.36
N ASP A 95 -0.96 7.62 9.36
CA ASP A 95 -0.84 7.13 10.74
C ASP A 95 -2.20 6.79 11.34
N LEU A 96 -3.25 7.52 10.96
CA LEU A 96 -4.59 7.42 11.57
C LEU A 96 -5.63 6.70 10.72
N ASN A 97 -5.30 6.33 9.48
CA ASN A 97 -6.26 5.76 8.55
C ASN A 97 -6.73 4.38 9.00
N MET A 98 -8.05 4.16 9.12
CA MET A 98 -8.60 2.88 9.58
C MET A 98 -8.39 1.76 8.56
N GLU A 99 -8.43 2.07 7.27
CA GLU A 99 -8.42 1.08 6.19
C GLU A 99 -7.35 1.44 5.16
N GLN A 100 -6.40 0.53 4.95
CA GLN A 100 -5.30 0.72 4.01
C GLN A 100 -5.39 -0.35 2.92
N GLU A 101 -6.21 -0.06 1.91
CA GLU A 101 -6.30 -0.81 0.67
C GLU A 101 -6.05 0.14 -0.49
N PHE A 102 -5.11 -0.22 -1.37
CA PHE A 102 -4.66 0.64 -2.45
C PHE A 102 -4.52 -0.18 -3.72
N ASP A 103 -5.24 0.23 -4.76
CA ASP A 103 -5.04 -0.23 -6.12
C ASP A 103 -4.22 0.83 -6.87
N LEU A 104 -3.04 0.44 -7.33
CA LEU A 104 -2.09 1.33 -7.98
C LEU A 104 -1.82 0.87 -9.41
N LEU A 105 -2.02 1.79 -10.35
CA LEU A 105 -1.55 1.65 -11.72
C LEU A 105 -0.23 2.41 -11.87
N ILE A 106 0.83 1.68 -12.22
CA ILE A 106 2.15 2.23 -12.51
C ILE A 106 2.39 2.14 -14.01
N THR A 107 2.46 3.29 -14.67
CA THR A 107 2.75 3.38 -16.10
C THR A 107 4.18 3.87 -16.30
N VAL A 108 4.99 3.06 -16.98
CA VAL A 108 6.40 3.37 -17.28
C VAL A 108 6.52 3.81 -18.73
N TYR A 109 6.95 5.04 -18.94
CA TYR A 109 7.32 5.60 -20.24
C TYR A 109 8.84 5.66 -20.38
N GLU A 110 9.33 6.02 -21.56
CA GLU A 110 10.77 6.17 -21.82
C GLU A 110 11.45 7.20 -20.90
N ASN A 111 10.74 8.28 -20.56
CA ASN A 111 11.31 9.43 -19.82
C ASN A 111 10.67 9.69 -18.45
N GLU A 112 9.58 9.01 -18.11
CA GLU A 112 8.86 9.24 -16.86
C GLU A 112 8.13 7.99 -16.37
N ILE A 113 7.83 7.98 -15.06
CA ILE A 113 6.98 6.98 -14.44
C ILE A 113 5.81 7.72 -13.81
N ILE A 114 4.59 7.31 -14.18
CA ILE A 114 3.36 7.86 -13.63
C ILE A 114 2.75 6.82 -12.70
N VAL A 115 2.40 7.25 -11.49
CA VAL A 115 1.67 6.43 -10.51
C VAL A 115 0.30 7.06 -10.30
N THR A 116 -0.74 6.28 -10.55
CA THR A 116 -2.13 6.65 -10.30
C THR A 116 -2.77 5.65 -9.37
N GLN A 117 -3.67 6.13 -8.51
CA GLN A 117 -4.60 5.22 -7.86
C GLN A 117 -5.63 4.80 -8.92
N SER A 118 -5.78 3.50 -9.17
CA SER A 118 -6.96 3.02 -9.86
C SER A 118 -8.12 3.40 -8.95
N THR A 119 -8.99 4.31 -9.40
CA THR A 119 -10.20 4.61 -8.64
C THR A 119 -10.93 3.29 -8.50
N ALA A 120 -11.17 2.85 -7.26
CA ALA A 120 -12.15 1.82 -6.97
C ALA A 120 -13.40 2.18 -7.77
N SER A 121 -13.66 1.44 -8.84
CA SER A 121 -14.81 1.65 -9.68
C SER A 121 -16.01 1.36 -8.80
N ASP A 122 -16.63 2.44 -8.34
CA ASP A 122 -17.85 2.49 -7.56
C ASP A 122 -17.85 1.64 -6.29
N TRP A 123 -18.00 2.34 -5.17
CA TRP A 123 -18.85 1.84 -4.11
C TRP A 123 -20.17 1.36 -4.74
N ALA A 124 -20.28 0.07 -5.03
CA ALA A 124 -21.55 -0.59 -5.12
C ALA A 124 -22.13 -0.53 -3.70
N GLU A 125 -22.87 0.54 -3.46
CA GLU A 125 -23.84 0.68 -2.40
C GLU A 125 -24.79 -0.54 -2.49
N GLY A 126 -24.40 -1.67 -1.89
CA GLY A 126 -25.16 -2.92 -1.92
C GLY A 126 -24.30 -4.20 -1.92
N GLY A 127 -23.97 -4.72 -0.73
CA GLY A 127 -23.43 -6.06 -0.59
C GLY A 127 -23.36 -6.51 0.87
N SER A 128 -24.23 -7.44 1.25
CA SER A 128 -24.51 -7.95 2.60
C SER A 128 -23.31 -8.59 3.32
N VAL A 129 -23.31 -8.45 4.65
CA VAL A 129 -22.68 -9.40 5.57
C VAL A 129 -23.15 -10.82 5.23
N GLY A 130 -22.20 -11.71 4.97
CA GLY A 130 -22.36 -13.15 4.98
C GLY A 130 -21.55 -13.75 6.12
#